data_AF-A0A6G1YT38-F1
#
_entry.id   AF-A0A6G1YT38-F1
#
_cell.length_a   1.000
_cell.length_b   1.000
_cell.length_c   1.000
_cell.angle_alpha   90.00
_cell.angle_beta   90.00
_cell.angle_gamma   90.00
#
_symmetry.space_group_name_H-M   'P 1'
#
loop_
_entity.id
_entity.type
_entity.pdbx_description
1 polymer ?
#
loop_
_entity_poly.entity_id
_entity_poly.type
_entity_poly.pdbx_seq_one_letter_code
_entity_poly.pdbx_strand_id
1 'polypeptide(L)'
;MKRATSMDYPPGPTQKLPLVQFLNFLRDPIGVLVDISRYGDISHFKFGNQHIYFLNHPDYIRDVLVTYNTNFIKSRGLQLAKKVLGEGLLTSEGTTHRNQRQLIHPAFNQDRLTTYATIMTEYILRISNRWKDGDTLDVHKEFMQLTLAIVCKALFGFDIESEAEEIGDYVTTLVEYFNRARMPLGELIEKLPLPSNRRFHYAKKQLDTLIYRIINEHQSTRITHVKDLPRHNHHGDLISIL
;
A
#
# COMPACT_ATOMS: atom_id res chain seq x y z
N MET A 1 -37.29 28.91 15.66
CA MET A 1 -36.37 27.90 15.10
C MET A 1 -36.02 28.30 13.67
N LYS A 2 -34.80 28.81 13.43
CA LYS A 2 -34.32 29.15 12.08
C LYS A 2 -33.88 27.86 11.38
N ARG A 3 -34.48 27.53 10.22
CA ARG A 3 -34.03 26.46 9.32
C ARG A 3 -32.58 26.73 8.93
N ALA A 4 -31.73 25.69 9.02
CA ALA A 4 -30.38 25.75 8.47
C ALA A 4 -30.44 26.08 6.98
N THR A 5 -29.73 27.13 6.58
CA THR A 5 -29.46 27.50 5.19
C THR A 5 -28.93 26.30 4.42
N SER A 6 -29.44 26.08 3.20
CA SER A 6 -28.89 25.09 2.26
C SER A 6 -27.38 25.31 2.15
N MET A 7 -26.58 24.28 2.47
CA MET A 7 -25.18 24.31 2.08
C MET A 7 -25.13 24.30 0.56
N ASP A 8 -24.72 25.41 -0.03
CA ASP A 8 -24.39 25.45 -1.45
C ASP A 8 -23.13 24.61 -1.66
N TYR A 9 -23.27 23.53 -2.41
CA TYR A 9 -22.16 22.68 -2.75
C TYR A 9 -21.30 23.35 -3.83
N PRO A 10 -19.98 23.10 -3.85
CA PRO A 10 -19.11 23.50 -4.95
C PRO A 10 -19.63 23.04 -6.32
N PRO A 11 -19.24 23.71 -7.43
CA PRO A 11 -19.56 23.26 -8.78
C PRO A 11 -19.10 21.82 -9.03
N GLY A 12 -19.76 21.10 -9.92
CA GLY A 12 -19.34 19.76 -10.28
C GLY A 12 -20.34 19.08 -11.20
N PRO A 13 -20.04 17.87 -11.67
CA PRO A 13 -20.90 17.17 -12.59
C PRO A 13 -22.27 16.93 -11.95
N THR A 14 -23.30 17.55 -12.53
CA THR A 14 -24.69 17.33 -12.12
C THR A 14 -25.10 15.89 -12.39
N GLN A 15 -25.58 15.21 -11.35
CA GLN A 15 -26.04 13.81 -11.39
C GLN A 15 -27.23 13.63 -12.34
N LYS A 16 -26.98 13.43 -13.63
CA LYS A 16 -28.07 13.10 -14.58
C LYS A 16 -28.30 11.60 -14.67
N LEU A 17 -27.26 10.75 -14.53
CA LEU A 17 -27.37 9.27 -14.49
C LEU A 17 -26.21 8.65 -13.68
N PRO A 18 -26.41 8.32 -12.38
CA PRO A 18 -25.35 7.85 -11.49
C PRO A 18 -24.62 6.59 -12.00
N LEU A 19 -25.35 5.68 -12.67
CA LEU A 19 -24.80 4.42 -13.15
C LEU A 19 -23.87 4.58 -14.35
N VAL A 20 -24.16 5.51 -15.27
CA VAL A 20 -23.32 5.76 -16.46
C VAL A 20 -21.99 6.38 -16.03
N GLN A 21 -22.02 7.34 -15.10
CA GLN A 21 -20.80 7.96 -14.59
C GLN A 21 -19.97 6.99 -13.75
N PHE A 22 -20.62 6.12 -12.98
CA PHE A 22 -19.96 5.01 -12.28
C PHE A 22 -19.24 4.07 -13.25
N LEU A 23 -19.90 3.64 -14.33
CA LEU A 23 -19.31 2.78 -15.36
C LEU A 23 -18.16 3.47 -16.11
N ASN A 24 -18.31 4.77 -16.42
CA ASN A 24 -17.24 5.56 -17.01
C ASN A 24 -16.04 5.68 -16.06
N PHE A 25 -16.27 5.88 -14.76
CA PHE A 25 -15.21 5.93 -13.76
C PHE A 25 -14.49 4.59 -13.60
N LEU A 26 -15.20 3.46 -13.70
CA LEU A 26 -14.57 2.14 -13.71
C LEU A 26 -13.72 1.89 -14.96
N ARG A 27 -14.11 2.47 -16.10
CA ARG A 27 -13.41 2.30 -17.38
C ARG A 27 -12.21 3.24 -17.53
N ASP A 28 -12.37 4.51 -17.16
CA ASP A 28 -11.36 5.56 -17.29
C ASP A 28 -11.41 6.51 -16.08
N PRO A 29 -10.85 6.10 -14.93
CA PRO A 29 -10.88 6.92 -13.72
C PRO A 29 -10.09 8.22 -13.89
N ILE A 30 -8.98 8.19 -14.64
CA ILE A 30 -8.11 9.36 -14.82
C ILE A 30 -8.82 10.39 -15.71
N GLY A 31 -9.39 9.97 -16.84
CA GLY A 31 -10.15 10.86 -17.71
C GLY A 31 -11.31 11.53 -16.98
N VAL A 32 -12.04 10.78 -16.16
CA VAL A 32 -13.11 11.34 -15.32
C VAL A 32 -12.59 12.36 -14.31
N LEU A 33 -11.45 12.10 -13.65
CA LEU A 33 -10.85 13.07 -12.72
C LEU A 33 -10.35 14.34 -13.44
N VAL A 34 -9.80 14.20 -14.65
CA VAL A 34 -9.39 15.33 -15.51
C VAL A 34 -10.61 16.15 -15.95
N ASP A 35 -11.75 15.52 -16.25
CA ASP A 35 -12.97 16.26 -16.57
C ASP A 35 -13.56 16.97 -15.34
N ILE A 36 -13.49 16.34 -14.17
CA ILE A 36 -13.95 16.94 -12.90
C ILE A 36 -13.08 18.15 -12.52
N SER A 37 -11.77 18.11 -12.77
CA SER A 37 -10.87 19.22 -12.43
C SER A 37 -11.21 20.53 -13.16
N ARG A 38 -11.94 20.46 -14.29
CA ARG A 38 -12.41 21.62 -15.06
C ARG A 38 -13.51 22.42 -14.37
N TYR A 39 -14.14 21.91 -13.33
CA TYR A 39 -15.19 22.61 -12.58
C TYR A 39 -14.62 23.61 -11.55
N GLY A 40 -13.30 23.62 -11.34
CA GLY A 40 -12.59 24.61 -10.54
C GLY A 40 -11.72 24.00 -9.44
N ASP A 41 -11.29 24.86 -8.52
CA ASP A 41 -10.36 24.54 -7.43
C ASP A 41 -10.89 23.51 -6.42
N ILE A 42 -12.22 23.51 -6.24
CA ILE A 42 -12.94 22.50 -5.48
C ILE A 42 -14.18 22.11 -6.27
N SER A 43 -14.38 20.80 -6.43
CA SER A 43 -15.53 20.25 -7.13
C SER A 43 -16.31 19.27 -6.28
N HIS A 44 -17.62 19.25 -6.41
CA HIS A 44 -18.49 18.35 -5.67
C HIS A 44 -19.29 17.43 -6.57
N PHE A 45 -19.35 16.16 -6.20
CA PHE A 45 -20.24 15.21 -6.83
C PHE A 45 -20.66 14.11 -5.86
N LYS A 46 -21.62 13.29 -6.25
CA LYS A 46 -22.00 12.10 -5.49
C LYS A 46 -21.63 10.84 -6.21
N PHE A 47 -21.24 9.85 -5.43
CA PHE A 47 -21.09 8.47 -5.87
C PHE A 47 -22.05 7.61 -5.05
N GLY A 48 -23.18 7.24 -5.66
CA GLY A 48 -24.33 6.74 -4.90
C GLY A 48 -24.79 7.78 -3.87
N ASN A 49 -24.90 7.38 -2.61
CA ASN A 49 -25.28 8.29 -1.51
C ASN A 49 -24.08 9.01 -0.88
N GLN A 50 -22.86 8.73 -1.31
CA GLN A 50 -21.65 9.31 -0.75
C GLN A 50 -21.32 10.63 -1.44
N HIS A 51 -21.11 11.68 -0.65
CA HIS A 51 -20.61 12.96 -1.11
C HIS A 51 -19.09 12.89 -1.30
N ILE A 52 -18.60 13.37 -2.45
CA ILE A 52 -17.19 13.44 -2.80
C ILE A 52 -16.83 14.88 -3.12
N TYR A 53 -15.75 15.35 -2.49
CA TYR A 53 -15.13 16.63 -2.78
C TYR A 53 -13.77 16.36 -3.44
N PHE A 54 -13.60 16.88 -4.65
CA PHE A 54 -12.34 16.82 -5.39
C PHE A 54 -11.61 18.16 -5.22
N LEU A 55 -10.38 18.10 -4.70
CA LEU A 55 -9.56 19.27 -4.41
C LEU A 55 -8.44 19.36 -5.44
N ASN A 56 -8.43 20.45 -6.21
CA ASN A 56 -7.46 20.69 -7.28
C ASN A 56 -6.49 21.83 -6.96
N HIS A 57 -6.80 22.66 -5.96
CA HIS A 57 -5.94 23.77 -5.53
C HIS A 57 -4.94 23.33 -4.45
N PRO A 58 -3.64 23.72 -4.55
CA PRO A 58 -2.60 23.30 -3.62
C PRO A 58 -2.89 23.67 -2.16
N ASP A 59 -3.51 24.82 -1.92
CA ASP A 59 -3.87 25.25 -0.55
C ASP A 59 -4.89 24.31 0.10
N TYR A 60 -5.92 23.88 -0.65
CA TYR A 60 -6.92 22.93 -0.14
C TYR A 60 -6.32 21.54 0.08
N ILE A 61 -5.41 21.13 -0.80
CA ILE A 61 -4.66 19.87 -0.64
C ILE A 61 -3.80 19.94 0.62
N ARG A 62 -3.09 21.06 0.85
CA ARG A 62 -2.30 21.29 2.06
C ARG A 62 -3.17 21.29 3.32
N ASP A 63 -4.34 21.90 3.25
CA ASP A 63 -5.27 21.93 4.38
C ASP A 63 -5.72 20.54 4.80
N VAL A 64 -6.05 19.67 3.84
CA VAL A 64 -6.46 18.29 4.13
C VAL A 64 -5.28 17.41 4.55
N LEU A 65 -4.14 17.49 3.86
CA LEU A 65 -3.03 16.56 4.07
C LEU A 65 -2.06 16.99 5.18
N VAL A 66 -2.03 18.28 5.54
CA VAL A 66 -1.05 18.84 6.47
C VAL A 66 -1.73 19.65 7.59
N THR A 67 -2.41 20.76 7.27
CA THR A 67 -2.88 21.73 8.27
C THR A 67 -3.92 21.13 9.23
N TYR A 68 -4.90 20.42 8.68
CA TYR A 68 -6.05 19.89 9.40
C TYR A 68 -6.17 18.37 9.26
N ASN A 69 -5.06 17.66 9.05
CA ASN A 69 -5.07 16.21 8.78
C ASN A 69 -5.77 15.39 9.88
N THR A 70 -5.79 15.87 11.12
CA THR A 70 -6.47 15.21 12.25
C THR A 70 -7.99 15.24 12.15
N ASN A 71 -8.54 16.09 11.28
CA ASN A 71 -9.97 16.20 11.03
C ASN A 71 -10.44 15.21 9.95
N PHE A 72 -9.52 14.52 9.30
CA PHE A 72 -9.79 13.58 8.22
C PHE A 72 -9.35 12.17 8.62
N ILE A 73 -10.07 11.19 8.09
CA ILE A 73 -9.70 9.77 8.21
C ILE A 73 -9.46 9.20 6.81
N LYS A 74 -8.62 8.17 6.73
CA LYS A 74 -8.40 7.40 5.52
C LYS A 74 -9.72 6.87 4.99
N SER A 75 -9.82 6.88 3.66
CA SER A 75 -11.03 6.47 2.97
C SER A 75 -11.43 5.04 3.29
N ARG A 76 -12.72 4.73 3.10
CA ARG A 76 -13.25 3.36 3.21
C ARG A 76 -12.44 2.34 2.38
N GLY A 77 -11.90 2.76 1.24
CA GLY A 77 -11.04 1.91 0.42
C GLY A 77 -9.78 1.44 1.16
N LEU A 78 -9.20 2.27 2.02
CA LEU A 78 -8.02 1.90 2.81
C LEU A 78 -8.44 1.13 4.09
N GLN A 79 -9.64 1.37 4.61
CA GLN A 79 -10.23 0.50 5.64
C GLN A 79 -10.49 -0.93 5.14
N LEU A 80 -10.80 -1.11 3.86
CA LEU A 80 -10.86 -2.45 3.25
C LEU A 80 -9.46 -3.09 3.19
N ALA A 81 -8.42 -2.30 2.91
CA ALA A 81 -7.04 -2.80 2.88
C ALA A 81 -6.62 -3.37 4.24
N LYS A 82 -7.14 -2.83 5.33
CA LYS A 82 -6.93 -3.33 6.70
C LYS A 82 -7.34 -4.79 6.90
N LYS A 83 -8.36 -5.28 6.18
CA LYS A 83 -8.74 -6.71 6.23
C LYS A 83 -7.67 -7.61 5.62
N VAL A 84 -6.97 -7.09 4.60
CA VAL A 84 -5.93 -7.80 3.87
C VAL A 84 -4.60 -7.69 4.60
N LEU A 85 -4.19 -6.47 4.92
CA LEU A 85 -2.86 -6.09 5.41
C LEU A 85 -2.77 -5.96 6.94
N GLY A 86 -3.86 -6.12 7.67
CA GLY A 86 -3.90 -5.93 9.13
C GLY A 86 -3.81 -4.45 9.54
N GLU A 87 -3.48 -4.20 10.81
CA GLU A 87 -3.23 -2.88 11.40
C GLU A 87 -1.76 -2.47 11.25
N GLY A 88 -1.32 -2.23 10.02
CA GLY A 88 0.04 -1.76 9.72
C GLY A 88 0.10 -0.25 9.46
N LEU A 89 1.30 0.27 9.18
CA LEU A 89 1.53 1.69 8.91
C LEU A 89 0.60 2.26 7.83
N LEU A 90 0.27 1.47 6.80
CA LEU A 90 -0.62 1.90 5.72
C LEU A 90 -2.08 2.07 6.20
N THR A 91 -2.53 1.27 7.15
CA THR A 91 -3.96 1.11 7.49
C THR A 91 -4.33 1.68 8.86
N SER A 92 -3.35 1.89 9.74
CA SER A 92 -3.53 2.47 11.06
C SER A 92 -3.76 3.98 11.02
N GLU A 93 -4.33 4.53 12.09
CA GLU A 93 -4.67 5.96 12.21
C GLU A 93 -4.18 6.56 13.53
N GLY A 94 -4.14 7.89 13.59
CA GLY A 94 -3.91 8.63 14.83
C GLY A 94 -2.63 8.24 15.55
N THR A 95 -2.75 7.88 16.83
CA THR A 95 -1.62 7.54 17.71
C THR A 95 -0.92 6.25 17.29
N THR A 96 -1.68 5.22 16.89
CA THR A 96 -1.11 3.94 16.40
C THR A 96 -0.24 4.19 15.17
N HIS A 97 -0.74 4.95 14.20
CA HIS A 97 0.02 5.34 13.02
C HIS A 97 1.29 6.13 13.37
N ARG A 98 1.18 7.10 14.28
CA ARG A 98 2.32 7.91 14.73
C ARG A 98 3.41 7.04 15.37
N ASN A 99 3.03 6.11 16.24
CA ASN A 99 3.96 5.21 16.92
C ASN A 99 4.65 4.27 15.91
N GLN A 100 3.89 3.64 15.01
CA GLN A 100 4.46 2.77 13.96
C GLN A 100 5.41 3.55 13.04
N ARG A 101 5.06 4.78 12.66
CA ARG A 101 5.92 5.65 11.84
C ARG A 101 7.23 5.99 12.55
N GLN A 102 7.17 6.28 13.85
CA GLN A 102 8.35 6.59 14.65
C GLN A 102 9.28 5.38 14.76
N LEU A 103 8.74 4.17 14.91
CA LEU A 103 9.51 2.92 14.96
C LEU A 103 10.25 2.62 13.65
N ILE A 104 9.63 2.94 12.51
CA ILE A 104 10.19 2.68 11.19
C ILE A 104 11.21 3.75 10.75
N HIS A 105 11.10 4.98 11.25
CA HIS A 105 11.94 6.11 10.85
C HIS A 105 13.46 5.84 10.85
N PRO A 106 14.06 5.13 11.84
CA PRO A 106 15.49 4.84 11.85
C PRO A 106 15.97 4.01 10.66
N ALA A 107 15.10 3.21 10.03
CA ALA A 107 15.43 2.46 8.82
C ALA A 107 15.66 3.37 7.59
N PHE A 108 15.23 4.63 7.65
CA PHE A 108 15.33 5.60 6.57
C PHE A 108 16.34 6.73 6.85
N ASN A 109 17.31 6.50 7.75
CA ASN A 109 18.39 7.46 7.95
C ASN A 109 19.41 7.43 6.78
N GLN A 110 20.25 8.45 6.68
CA GLN A 110 21.18 8.63 5.55
C GLN A 110 22.16 7.46 5.35
N ASP A 111 22.66 6.89 6.45
CA ASP A 111 23.60 5.76 6.39
C ASP A 111 22.92 4.49 5.83
N ARG A 112 21.67 4.24 6.23
CA ARG A 112 20.85 3.14 5.69
C ARG A 112 20.54 3.36 4.22
N LEU A 113 20.18 4.59 3.82
CA LEU A 113 19.90 4.92 2.42
C LEU A 113 21.12 4.66 1.52
N THR A 114 22.33 4.96 2.00
CA THR A 114 23.57 4.67 1.26
C THR A 114 23.75 3.17 1.05
N THR A 115 23.52 2.37 2.09
CA THR A 115 23.52 0.90 1.98
C THR A 115 22.47 0.40 0.99
N TYR A 116 21.26 0.97 1.03
CA TYR A 116 20.17 0.59 0.13
C TYR A 116 20.49 0.93 -1.32
N ALA A 117 21.11 2.08 -1.60
CA ALA A 117 21.53 2.46 -2.95
C ALA A 117 22.56 1.47 -3.52
N THR A 118 23.51 1.01 -2.70
CA THR A 118 24.47 -0.04 -3.10
C THR A 118 23.76 -1.34 -3.46
N ILE A 119 22.83 -1.81 -2.62
CA ILE A 119 22.02 -3.02 -2.88
C ILE A 119 21.21 -2.86 -4.17
N MET A 120 20.51 -1.73 -4.34
CA MET A 120 19.74 -1.44 -5.55
C MET A 120 20.61 -1.52 -6.81
N THR A 121 21.79 -0.89 -6.76
CA THR A 121 22.74 -0.88 -7.89
C THR A 121 23.21 -2.28 -8.22
N GLU A 122 23.56 -3.08 -7.22
CA GLU A 122 23.99 -4.47 -7.41
C GLU A 122 22.91 -5.32 -8.10
N TYR A 123 21.67 -5.26 -7.63
CA TYR A 123 20.56 -6.02 -8.21
C TYR A 123 20.22 -5.55 -9.63
N ILE A 124 20.25 -4.24 -9.88
CA ILE A 124 20.05 -3.68 -11.24
C ILE A 124 21.13 -4.16 -12.20
N LEU A 125 22.40 -4.17 -11.80
CA LEU A 125 23.49 -4.66 -12.63
C LEU A 125 23.34 -6.17 -12.91
N ARG A 126 22.97 -6.97 -11.90
CA ARG A 126 22.73 -8.41 -12.06
C ARG A 126 21.63 -8.70 -13.08
N ILE A 127 20.48 -8.03 -13.00
CA ILE A 127 19.37 -8.28 -13.93
C ILE A 127 19.71 -7.77 -15.33
N SER A 128 20.35 -6.60 -15.43
CA SER A 128 20.77 -6.03 -16.73
C SER A 128 21.75 -6.93 -17.47
N ASN A 129 22.63 -7.64 -16.75
CA ASN A 129 23.56 -8.60 -17.34
C ASN A 129 22.88 -9.87 -17.91
N ARG A 130 21.63 -10.15 -17.53
CA ARG A 130 20.86 -11.28 -18.08
C ARG A 130 20.22 -10.93 -19.42
N TRP A 131 19.92 -9.66 -19.64
CA TRP A 131 19.29 -9.17 -20.85
C TRP A 131 20.29 -9.11 -22.00
N LYS A 132 19.82 -9.46 -23.20
CA LYS A 132 20.59 -9.42 -24.44
C LYS A 132 19.98 -8.42 -25.42
N ASP A 133 20.82 -7.92 -26.33
CA ASP A 133 20.34 -7.08 -27.42
C ASP A 133 19.31 -7.85 -28.27
N GLY A 134 18.19 -7.20 -28.57
CA GLY A 134 17.05 -7.81 -29.27
C GLY A 134 16.03 -8.55 -28.39
N ASP A 135 16.24 -8.66 -27.07
CA ASP A 135 15.26 -9.28 -26.18
C ASP A 135 13.96 -8.45 -26.10
N THR A 136 12.82 -9.15 -26.09
CA THR A 136 11.53 -8.55 -25.73
C THR A 136 11.19 -8.94 -24.30
N LEU A 137 11.12 -7.94 -23.42
CA LEU A 137 10.95 -8.14 -21.99
C LEU A 137 9.58 -7.63 -21.53
N ASP A 138 8.97 -8.37 -20.60
CA ASP A 138 7.86 -7.84 -19.80
C ASP A 138 8.44 -6.95 -18.70
N VAL A 139 8.54 -5.65 -18.98
CA VAL A 139 9.09 -4.65 -18.04
C VAL A 139 8.35 -4.66 -16.70
N HIS A 140 7.04 -4.92 -16.70
CA HIS A 140 6.29 -4.98 -15.45
C HIS A 140 6.75 -6.15 -14.59
N LYS A 141 6.85 -7.34 -15.19
CA LYS A 141 7.32 -8.55 -14.50
C LYS A 141 8.76 -8.40 -14.00
N GLU A 142 9.68 -7.94 -14.86
CA GLU A 142 11.11 -7.77 -14.51
C GLU A 142 11.29 -6.80 -13.33
N PHE A 143 10.62 -5.64 -13.37
CA PHE A 143 10.75 -4.64 -12.31
C PHE A 143 10.02 -5.04 -11.03
N MET A 144 8.92 -5.79 -11.11
CA MET A 144 8.26 -6.34 -9.92
C MET A 144 9.18 -7.30 -9.17
N GLN A 145 9.81 -8.24 -9.88
CA GLN A 145 10.77 -9.20 -9.30
C GLN A 145 11.99 -8.48 -8.72
N LEU A 146 12.57 -7.54 -9.48
CA LEU A 146 13.70 -6.73 -9.04
C LEU A 146 13.38 -5.95 -7.76
N THR A 147 12.24 -5.24 -7.74
CA THR A 147 11.86 -4.40 -6.60
C THR A 147 11.64 -5.24 -5.35
N LEU A 148 11.00 -6.41 -5.50
CA LEU A 148 10.76 -7.32 -4.39
C LEU A 148 12.07 -7.88 -3.82
N ALA A 149 12.99 -8.33 -4.69
CA ALA A 149 14.29 -8.83 -4.27
C ALA A 149 15.12 -7.76 -3.55
N ILE A 150 15.12 -6.53 -4.08
CA ILE A 150 15.75 -5.36 -3.44
C ILE A 150 15.14 -5.09 -2.07
N VAL A 151 13.81 -5.04 -1.94
CA VAL A 151 13.13 -4.75 -0.66
C VAL A 151 13.47 -5.83 0.38
N CYS A 152 13.43 -7.11 -0.02
CA CYS A 152 13.81 -8.22 0.85
C CYS A 152 15.26 -8.13 1.31
N LYS A 153 16.19 -7.81 0.41
CA LYS A 153 17.60 -7.67 0.76
C LYS A 153 17.86 -6.44 1.62
N ALA A 154 17.31 -5.28 1.24
CA ALA A 154 17.58 -4.00 1.88
C ALA A 154 16.95 -3.90 3.28
N LEU A 155 15.68 -4.28 3.43
CA LEU A 155 14.97 -4.12 4.68
C LEU A 155 15.16 -5.31 5.62
N PHE A 156 15.31 -6.51 5.06
CA PHE A 156 15.35 -7.74 5.85
C PHE A 156 16.66 -8.52 5.71
N GLY A 157 17.64 -8.05 4.95
CA GLY A 157 18.92 -8.75 4.77
C GLY A 157 18.79 -10.10 4.06
N PHE A 158 17.59 -10.47 3.60
CA PHE A 158 17.26 -11.79 3.11
C PHE A 158 17.31 -11.80 1.58
N ASP A 159 18.00 -12.78 1.01
CA ASP A 159 18.11 -12.93 -0.44
C ASP A 159 17.07 -13.92 -0.94
N ILE A 160 16.13 -13.43 -1.74
CA ILE A 160 15.03 -14.21 -2.32
C ILE A 160 15.09 -14.23 -3.84
N GLU A 161 16.25 -13.94 -4.45
CA GLU A 161 16.35 -13.79 -5.90
C GLU A 161 15.79 -15.03 -6.66
N SER A 162 15.92 -16.24 -6.09
CA SER A 162 15.34 -17.47 -6.65
C SER A 162 13.83 -17.65 -6.42
N GLU A 163 13.26 -16.99 -5.41
CA GLU A 163 11.83 -17.06 -5.05
C GLU A 163 11.05 -15.81 -5.50
N ALA A 164 11.73 -14.79 -6.03
CA ALA A 164 11.18 -13.46 -6.32
C ALA A 164 10.02 -13.49 -7.34
N GLU A 165 10.06 -14.41 -8.31
CA GLU A 165 8.97 -14.61 -9.26
C GLU A 165 7.70 -15.11 -8.56
N GLU A 166 7.82 -16.19 -7.81
CA GLU A 166 6.70 -16.81 -7.10
C GLU A 166 6.09 -15.86 -6.07
N ILE A 167 6.93 -15.17 -5.29
CA ILE A 167 6.47 -14.18 -4.31
C ILE A 167 5.84 -12.97 -5.02
N GLY A 168 6.36 -12.57 -6.18
CA GLY A 168 5.78 -11.52 -7.02
C GLY A 168 4.36 -11.87 -7.49
N ASP A 169 4.11 -13.11 -7.86
CA ASP A 169 2.78 -13.61 -8.24
C ASP A 169 1.80 -13.58 -7.05
N TYR A 170 2.28 -13.89 -5.85
CA TYR A 170 1.49 -13.75 -4.63
C TYR A 170 1.12 -12.29 -4.36
N VAL A 171 2.07 -11.37 -4.43
CA VAL A 171 1.81 -9.93 -4.26
C VAL A 171 0.80 -9.44 -5.29
N THR A 172 0.96 -9.81 -6.56
CA THR A 172 0.04 -9.46 -7.65
C THR A 172 -1.38 -9.95 -7.35
N THR A 173 -1.52 -11.20 -6.89
CA THR A 173 -2.81 -11.78 -6.48
C THR A 173 -3.49 -10.98 -5.35
N LEU A 174 -2.73 -10.49 -4.36
CA LEU A 174 -3.29 -9.64 -3.30
C LEU A 174 -3.73 -8.26 -3.81
N VAL A 175 -2.97 -7.65 -4.73
CA VAL A 175 -3.30 -6.35 -5.32
C VAL A 175 -4.56 -6.44 -6.19
N GLU A 176 -4.67 -7.48 -7.02
CA GLU A 176 -5.87 -7.73 -7.83
C GLU A 176 -7.11 -7.94 -6.96
N TYR A 177 -6.95 -8.67 -5.85
CA TYR A 177 -8.02 -8.85 -4.88
C TYR A 177 -8.49 -7.51 -4.30
N PHE A 178 -7.57 -6.62 -3.97
CA PHE A 178 -7.90 -5.30 -3.44
C PHE A 178 -8.71 -4.45 -4.42
N ASN A 179 -8.38 -4.51 -5.71
CA ASN A 179 -9.17 -3.85 -6.75
C ASN A 179 -10.59 -4.42 -6.84
N ARG A 180 -10.76 -5.73 -6.69
CA ARG A 180 -12.06 -6.39 -6.68
C ARG A 180 -12.88 -6.08 -5.43
N ALA A 181 -12.25 -6.04 -4.26
CA ALA A 181 -12.92 -5.75 -2.99
C ALA A 181 -13.56 -4.35 -2.96
N ARG A 182 -13.08 -3.42 -3.80
CA ARG A 182 -13.64 -2.08 -3.98
C ARG A 182 -14.87 -2.03 -4.89
N MET A 183 -15.18 -3.10 -5.62
CA MET A 183 -16.38 -3.18 -6.45
C MET A 183 -17.66 -3.30 -5.60
N PRO A 184 -18.83 -2.88 -6.12
CA PRO A 184 -20.11 -3.12 -5.47
C PRO A 184 -20.27 -4.61 -5.16
N LEU A 185 -20.75 -4.94 -3.95
CA LEU A 185 -20.90 -6.31 -3.45
C LEU A 185 -19.59 -7.08 -3.23
N GLY A 186 -18.41 -6.45 -3.30
CA GLY A 186 -17.11 -7.09 -3.12
C GLY A 186 -16.98 -7.89 -1.81
N GLU A 187 -17.46 -7.34 -0.69
CA GLU A 187 -17.45 -8.02 0.62
C GLU A 187 -18.38 -9.24 0.70
N LEU A 188 -19.44 -9.30 -0.12
CA LEU A 188 -20.34 -10.44 -0.18
C LEU A 188 -19.72 -11.55 -1.04
N ILE A 189 -19.07 -11.16 -2.14
CA ILE A 189 -18.35 -12.06 -3.05
C ILE A 189 -17.15 -12.72 -2.36
N GLU A 190 -16.49 -12.04 -1.43
CA GLU A 190 -15.39 -12.58 -0.60
C GLU A 190 -15.76 -13.85 0.17
N LYS A 191 -17.00 -13.93 0.69
CA LYS A 191 -17.46 -15.07 1.49
C LYS A 191 -17.82 -16.30 0.67
N LEU A 192 -17.89 -16.17 -0.65
CA LEU A 192 -18.21 -17.28 -1.54
C LEU A 192 -16.96 -18.15 -1.79
N PRO A 193 -17.10 -19.48 -1.92
CA PRO A 193 -15.98 -20.39 -2.16
C PRO A 193 -15.50 -20.35 -3.63
N LEU A 194 -15.21 -19.16 -4.14
CA LEU A 194 -14.75 -18.96 -5.51
C LEU A 194 -13.26 -19.34 -5.66
N PRO A 195 -12.83 -19.88 -6.81
CA PRO A 195 -11.42 -20.18 -7.07
C PRO A 195 -10.49 -19.00 -6.83
N SER A 196 -10.92 -17.78 -7.18
CA SER A 196 -10.16 -16.55 -6.94
C SER A 196 -9.97 -16.25 -5.45
N ASN A 197 -10.99 -16.52 -4.62
CA ASN A 197 -10.90 -16.26 -3.19
C ASN A 197 -9.96 -17.28 -2.55
N ARG A 198 -10.00 -18.54 -3.01
CA ARG A 198 -9.03 -19.56 -2.59
C ARG A 198 -7.59 -19.17 -2.94
N ARG A 199 -7.35 -18.69 -4.17
CA ARG A 199 -6.04 -18.19 -4.60
C ARG A 199 -5.55 -17.03 -3.72
N PHE A 200 -6.42 -16.07 -3.43
CA PHE A 200 -6.12 -14.96 -2.52
C PHE A 200 -5.70 -15.45 -1.12
N HIS A 201 -6.48 -16.33 -0.49
CA HIS A 201 -6.14 -16.86 0.84
C HIS A 201 -4.84 -17.67 0.83
N TYR A 202 -4.58 -18.42 -0.24
CA TYR A 202 -3.32 -19.13 -0.42
C TYR A 202 -2.14 -18.17 -0.54
N ALA A 203 -2.21 -17.18 -1.44
CA ALA A 203 -1.17 -16.17 -1.62
C ALA A 203 -0.88 -15.39 -0.33
N LYS A 204 -1.94 -15.00 0.41
CA LYS A 204 -1.79 -14.37 1.72
C LYS A 204 -1.02 -15.26 2.69
N LYS A 205 -1.39 -16.55 2.79
CA LYS A 205 -0.70 -17.51 3.66
C LYS A 205 0.78 -17.70 3.31
N GLN A 206 1.12 -17.71 2.02
CA GLN A 206 2.52 -17.83 1.59
C GLN A 206 3.34 -16.59 1.95
N LEU A 207 2.79 -15.38 1.75
CA LEU A 207 3.45 -14.15 2.20
C LEU A 207 3.61 -14.10 3.72
N ASP A 208 2.60 -14.51 4.49
CA ASP A 208 2.71 -14.59 5.95
C ASP A 208 3.83 -15.57 6.34
N THR A 209 3.91 -16.73 5.68
CA THR A 209 4.95 -17.73 5.94
C THR A 209 6.35 -17.19 5.65
N LEU A 210 6.51 -16.46 4.54
CA LEU A 210 7.76 -15.77 4.20
C LEU A 210 8.15 -14.74 5.27
N ILE A 211 7.20 -13.89 5.70
CA ILE A 211 7.44 -12.87 6.73
C ILE A 211 7.87 -13.54 8.04
N TYR A 212 7.17 -14.58 8.48
CA TYR A 212 7.53 -15.30 9.70
C TYR A 212 8.88 -16.02 9.59
N ARG A 213 9.23 -16.57 8.41
CA ARG A 213 10.57 -17.12 8.16
C ARG A 213 11.65 -16.05 8.38
N ILE A 214 11.49 -14.89 7.74
CA ILE A 214 12.41 -13.77 7.87
C ILE A 214 12.54 -13.33 9.35
N ILE A 215 11.42 -13.18 10.06
CA ILE A 215 11.42 -12.79 11.48
C ILE A 215 12.18 -13.82 12.34
N ASN A 216 11.90 -15.10 12.14
CA ASN A 216 12.50 -16.18 12.93
C ASN A 216 14.01 -16.29 12.72
N GLU A 217 14.49 -16.11 11.48
CA GLU A 217 15.93 -16.10 11.16
C GLU A 217 16.66 -14.90 11.78
N HIS A 218 16.03 -13.72 11.79
CA HIS A 218 16.56 -12.54 12.48
C HIS A 218 16.66 -12.74 13.99
N GLN A 219 15.63 -13.31 14.61
CA GLN A 219 15.63 -13.57 16.05
C GLN A 219 16.68 -14.60 16.45
N SER A 220 16.84 -15.67 15.66
CA SER A 220 17.84 -16.70 15.92
C SER A 220 19.28 -16.18 15.74
N THR A 221 19.54 -15.36 14.71
CA THR A 221 20.83 -14.69 14.49
C THR A 221 21.17 -13.69 15.61
N ARG A 222 20.16 -13.01 16.15
CA ARG A 222 20.32 -12.11 17.30
C ARG A 222 20.62 -12.87 18.60
N ILE A 223 20.05 -14.06 18.79
CA ILE A 223 20.29 -14.91 19.96
C ILE A 223 21.69 -15.56 19.93
N THR A 224 22.20 -15.95 18.75
CA THR A 224 23.59 -16.42 18.61
C THR A 224 24.60 -15.31 18.88
N HIS A 225 24.39 -14.09 18.35
CA HIS A 225 25.29 -12.95 18.63
C HIS A 225 25.30 -12.50 20.11
N VAL A 226 24.19 -12.66 20.84
CA VAL A 226 24.11 -12.33 22.28
C VAL A 226 24.78 -13.41 23.17
N LYS A 227 24.92 -14.65 22.69
CA LYS A 227 25.67 -15.70 23.43
C LYS A 227 27.19 -15.49 23.42
N ASP A 228 27.72 -14.75 22.45
CA ASP A 228 29.16 -14.47 22.29
C ASP A 228 29.61 -13.12 22.88
N LEU A 229 28.72 -12.40 23.58
CA LEU A 229 29.05 -11.17 24.30
C LEU A 229 29.10 -11.44 25.82
N PRO A 230 30.11 -10.93 26.55
CA PRO A 230 30.11 -11.02 28.01
C PRO A 230 28.86 -10.33 28.55
N ARG A 231 28.11 -11.09 29.37
CA ARG A 231 26.78 -10.72 29.87
C ARG A 231 26.81 -9.38 30.61
N HIS A 232 26.22 -8.35 30.02
CA HIS A 232 25.60 -7.27 30.77
C HIS A 232 24.12 -7.14 30.38
N ASN A 233 23.28 -7.27 31.41
CA ASN A 233 21.82 -7.21 31.35
C ASN A 233 21.32 -5.95 30.68
N HIS A 234 20.34 -6.07 29.77
CA HIS A 234 19.11 -5.28 29.87
C HIS A 234 17.95 -5.97 29.10
N HIS A 235 16.84 -6.13 29.83
CA HIS A 235 15.54 -6.56 29.35
C HIS A 235 14.91 -5.54 28.40
N GLY A 236 14.18 -6.03 27.39
CA GLY A 236 13.28 -5.21 26.57
C GLY A 236 12.68 -6.03 25.42
N ASP A 237 11.45 -6.50 25.63
CA ASP A 237 10.63 -7.22 24.65
C ASP A 237 10.46 -6.44 23.33
N LEU A 238 10.70 -7.12 22.21
CA LEU A 238 10.66 -6.58 20.83
C LEU A 238 9.52 -7.14 19.98
N ILE A 239 8.59 -7.88 20.59
CA ILE A 239 7.51 -8.58 19.88
C ILE A 239 6.33 -7.63 19.52
N SER A 240 6.43 -6.33 19.83
CA SER A 240 5.36 -5.34 19.55
C SER A 240 5.59 -4.43 18.33
N ILE A 241 6.58 -4.70 17.48
CA ILE A 241 7.04 -3.73 16.45
C ILE A 241 6.72 -4.12 14.98
N LEU A 242 6.07 -5.25 14.74
CA LEU A 242 5.55 -5.60 13.40
C LEU A 242 4.03 -5.83 13.46
#